data_AF-A0A7J6SCH4-F1
#
_entry.id   AF-A0A7J6SCH4-F1
#
_cell.length_a   1.000
_cell.length_b   1.000
_cell.length_c   1.000
_cell.angle_alpha   90.00
_cell.angle_beta   90.00
_cell.angle_gamma   90.00
#
_symmetry.space_group_name_H-M   'P 1'
#
loop_
_entity.id
_entity.type
_entity.pdbx_description
1 polymer ?
#
loop_
_entity_poly.entity_id
_entity_poly.type
_entity_poly.pdbx_seq_one_letter_code
_entity_poly.pdbx_strand_id
1 'polypeptide(L)'
;EATITCPGTDRIYLNNGRKGFVRYALREGYSLTPVYGFGETDTFSNVQGMWGFRYWLNSGTFEIPAVWGLGHWLCPILPRREKLRIVYGTPLHLPRIPNPTQEEVDKWVVSSSSQP
;
A
#
# COMPACT_ATOMS: atom_id res chain seq x y z
N GLU A 1 -5.00 -5.20 6.82
CA GLU A 1 -5.37 -4.09 5.91
C GLU A 1 -6.61 -4.39 5.09
N ALA A 2 -6.68 -5.52 4.37
CA ALA A 2 -7.85 -5.86 3.54
C ALA A 2 -9.20 -5.92 4.29
N THR A 3 -9.22 -6.30 5.58
CA THR A 3 -10.45 -6.36 6.38
C THR A 3 -11.11 -4.99 6.55
N ILE A 4 -10.33 -3.92 6.74
CA ILE A 4 -10.84 -2.56 7.03
C ILE A 4 -11.05 -1.70 5.77
N THR A 5 -11.02 -2.31 4.60
CA THR A 5 -11.20 -1.60 3.32
C THR A 5 -12.67 -1.23 3.13
N CYS A 6 -12.93 0.03 2.77
CA CYS A 6 -14.26 0.55 2.51
C CYS A 6 -14.29 1.20 1.12
N PRO A 7 -15.34 0.98 0.31
CA PRO A 7 -15.50 1.69 -0.97
C PRO A 7 -15.43 3.20 -0.80
N GLY A 8 -14.86 3.89 -1.78
CA GLY A 8 -14.65 5.35 -1.78
C GLY A 8 -13.65 5.86 -0.74
N THR A 9 -12.98 5.00 0.04
CA THR A 9 -11.97 5.39 1.02
C THR A 9 -10.67 4.63 0.80
N ASP A 10 -9.66 5.34 0.33
CA ASP A 10 -8.31 4.83 0.19
C ASP A 10 -7.55 5.03 1.51
N ARG A 11 -7.02 3.93 2.07
CA ARG A 11 -6.20 3.94 3.29
C ARG A 11 -4.79 3.46 2.95
N ILE A 12 -3.82 4.33 3.15
CA ILE A 12 -2.42 4.04 2.85
C ILE A 12 -1.68 3.84 4.17
N TYR A 13 -0.97 2.73 4.29
CA TYR A 13 -0.07 2.48 5.40
C TYR A 13 1.37 2.39 4.87
N LEU A 14 2.15 3.44 5.12
CA LEU A 14 3.58 3.43 4.88
C LEU A 14 4.29 2.88 6.11
N ASN A 15 4.76 1.64 6.01
CA ASN A 15 5.50 1.01 7.10
C ASN A 15 6.95 1.54 7.14
N ASN A 16 7.27 2.28 8.20
CA ASN A 16 8.62 2.80 8.43
C ASN A 16 9.69 1.68 8.53
N GLY A 17 9.35 0.42 8.80
CA GLY A 17 10.31 -0.69 8.80
C GLY A 17 10.73 -1.19 7.42
N ARG A 18 10.00 -0.85 6.33
CA ARG A 18 10.23 -1.40 4.99
C ARG A 18 11.09 -0.50 4.11
N LYS A 19 12.32 -0.19 4.54
CA LYS A 19 13.23 0.75 3.83
C LYS A 19 14.19 0.08 2.83
N GLY A 20 13.96 -1.19 2.50
CA GLY A 20 14.85 -1.97 1.63
C GLY A 20 15.01 -1.37 0.23
N PHE A 21 13.92 -0.85 -0.35
CA PHE A 21 13.94 -0.23 -1.68
C PHE A 21 14.83 1.03 -1.71
N VAL A 22 14.81 1.84 -0.66
CA VAL A 22 15.70 3.01 -0.50
C VAL A 22 17.15 2.58 -0.36
N ARG A 23 17.41 1.53 0.43
CA ARG A 23 18.76 0.97 0.58
C ARG A 23 19.35 0.50 -0.76
N TYR A 24 18.54 -0.18 -1.58
CA TYR A 24 18.97 -0.60 -2.92
C TYR A 24 19.17 0.58 -3.86
N ALA A 25 18.27 1.56 -3.82
CA ALA A 25 18.40 2.76 -4.64
C ALA A 25 19.69 3.55 -4.30
N LEU A 26 20.06 3.65 -3.02
CA LEU A 26 21.33 4.25 -2.61
C LEU A 26 22.53 3.43 -3.09
N ARG A 27 22.48 2.10 -3.05
CA ARG A 27 23.62 1.26 -3.50
C ARG A 27 23.95 1.41 -4.98
N GLU A 28 22.91 1.45 -5.80
CA GLU A 28 23.06 1.47 -7.26
C GLU A 28 22.92 2.87 -7.87
N GLY A 29 22.48 3.86 -7.08
CA GLY A 29 22.21 5.21 -7.57
C GLY A 29 20.91 5.30 -8.39
N TYR A 30 19.90 4.50 -8.05
CA TYR A 30 18.61 4.54 -8.74
C TYR A 30 17.77 5.74 -8.33
N SER A 31 16.91 6.17 -9.25
CA SER A 31 15.92 7.20 -8.97
C SER A 31 14.63 6.56 -8.46
N LEU A 32 14.04 7.09 -7.40
CA LEU A 32 12.79 6.61 -6.82
C LEU A 32 11.65 7.55 -7.21
N THR A 33 10.66 7.05 -7.93
CA THR A 33 9.47 7.85 -8.29
C THR A 33 8.30 7.38 -7.44
N PRO A 34 7.66 8.28 -6.65
CA PRO A 34 6.47 7.92 -5.91
C PRO A 34 5.30 7.74 -6.89
N VAL A 35 4.59 6.62 -6.77
CA VAL A 35 3.44 6.28 -7.61
C VAL A 35 2.30 5.85 -6.70
N TYR A 36 1.10 6.33 -6.97
CA TYR A 36 -0.09 5.92 -6.25
C TYR A 36 -1.29 5.74 -7.18
N GLY A 37 -2.05 4.66 -6.97
CA GLY A 37 -3.27 4.33 -7.71
C GLY A 37 -4.51 4.60 -6.87
N PHE A 38 -5.37 5.51 -7.32
CA PHE A 38 -6.69 5.77 -6.73
C PHE A 38 -7.78 4.93 -7.40
N GLY A 39 -8.82 4.60 -6.63
CA GLY A 39 -10.03 3.91 -7.11
C GLY A 39 -9.92 2.38 -7.10
N GLU A 40 -8.84 1.83 -6.56
CA GLU A 40 -8.68 0.39 -6.38
C GLU A 40 -9.74 -0.18 -5.43
N THR A 41 -10.08 0.57 -4.39
CA THR A 41 -11.07 0.20 -3.36
C THR A 41 -12.49 0.05 -3.90
N ASP A 42 -12.79 0.62 -5.07
CA ASP A 42 -14.10 0.53 -5.70
C ASP A 42 -14.23 -0.71 -6.59
N THR A 43 -13.11 -1.30 -7.04
CA THR A 43 -13.11 -2.46 -7.94
C THR A 43 -13.73 -3.71 -7.31
N PHE A 44 -13.65 -3.83 -5.98
CA PHE A 44 -14.27 -4.90 -5.21
C PHE A 44 -15.08 -4.33 -4.04
N SER A 45 -16.29 -4.83 -3.87
CA SER A 45 -17.06 -4.59 -2.65
C SER A 45 -16.67 -5.60 -1.58
N ASN A 46 -16.66 -5.15 -0.33
CA ASN A 46 -16.45 -6.02 0.81
C ASN A 46 -17.62 -5.88 1.78
N VAL A 47 -18.01 -6.98 2.43
CA VAL A 47 -19.08 -6.96 3.45
C VAL A 47 -18.63 -6.04 4.59
N GLN A 48 -19.40 -4.99 4.88
CA GLN A 48 -19.14 -4.06 5.97
C GLN A 48 -19.94 -4.49 7.21
N GLY A 49 -19.29 -4.61 8.36
CA GLY A 49 -19.93 -5.06 9.61
C GLY A 49 -19.27 -6.28 10.24
N MET A 50 -19.83 -6.73 11.39
CA MET A 50 -19.31 -7.85 12.19
C MET A 50 -17.82 -7.72 12.54
N TRP A 51 -17.34 -6.49 12.76
CA TRP A 51 -15.91 -6.19 12.95
C TRP A 51 -15.25 -7.01 14.06
N GLY A 52 -15.93 -7.23 15.18
CA GLY A 52 -15.43 -8.06 16.27
C GLY A 52 -15.19 -9.52 15.86
N PHE A 53 -16.12 -10.13 15.11
CA PHE A 53 -15.98 -11.49 14.59
C PHE A 53 -14.89 -11.59 13.52
N ARG A 54 -14.83 -10.62 12.62
CA ARG A 54 -13.80 -10.56 11.56
C ARG A 54 -12.41 -10.34 12.12
N TYR A 55 -12.30 -9.50 13.15
CA TYR A 55 -11.05 -9.29 13.87
C TYR A 55 -10.65 -10.56 14.62
N TRP A 56 -11.58 -11.20 15.31
CA TRP A 56 -11.35 -12.48 16.00
C TRP A 56 -10.86 -13.58 15.04
N LEU A 57 -11.47 -13.72 13.85
CA LEU A 57 -11.01 -14.65 12.80
C LEU A 57 -9.58 -14.34 12.34
N ASN A 58 -9.22 -13.06 12.28
CA ASN A 58 -7.90 -12.62 11.87
C ASN A 58 -6.85 -12.75 12.99
N SER A 59 -7.25 -12.67 14.27
CA SER A 59 -6.33 -12.37 15.38
C SER A 59 -5.84 -13.58 16.19
N GLY A 60 -6.37 -14.79 16.05
CA GLY A 60 -6.07 -15.79 17.09
C GLY A 60 -6.20 -17.29 16.86
N THR A 61 -6.69 -17.82 15.73
CA THR A 61 -6.79 -19.29 15.62
C THR A 61 -6.68 -19.85 14.20
N PHE A 62 -7.19 -19.14 13.19
CA PHE A 62 -7.25 -19.66 11.82
C PHE A 62 -6.47 -18.85 10.78
N GLU A 63 -6.01 -17.63 11.13
CA GLU A 63 -5.38 -16.67 10.21
C GLU A 63 -6.18 -16.45 8.90
N ILE A 64 -7.49 -16.73 8.93
CA ILE A 64 -8.33 -16.63 7.75
C ILE A 64 -8.61 -15.14 7.49
N PRO A 65 -8.26 -14.60 6.31
CA PRO A 65 -8.67 -13.27 5.94
C PRO A 65 -10.20 -13.26 5.79
N ALA A 66 -10.91 -12.64 6.73
CA ALA A 66 -12.35 -12.43 6.68
C ALA A 66 -12.72 -11.33 5.66
N VAL A 67 -12.33 -11.55 4.41
CA VAL A 67 -12.41 -10.62 3.28
C VAL A 67 -13.07 -11.37 2.14
N TRP A 68 -14.31 -11.00 1.82
CA TRP A 68 -14.98 -11.43 0.60
C TRP A 68 -15.03 -10.26 -0.36
N GLY A 69 -14.13 -10.27 -1.35
CA GLY A 69 -14.15 -9.32 -2.45
C GLY A 69 -15.20 -9.77 -3.48
N LEU A 70 -16.32 -9.05 -3.54
CA LEU A 70 -17.33 -9.24 -4.58
C LEU A 70 -17.17 -8.13 -5.62
N GLY A 71 -16.67 -8.51 -6.79
CA GLY A 71 -16.50 -7.61 -7.92
C GLY A 71 -17.68 -7.68 -8.90
N HIS A 72 -17.47 -8.27 -10.07
CA HIS A 72 -18.44 -8.31 -11.16
C HIS A 72 -19.63 -9.24 -10.88
N TRP A 73 -20.85 -8.86 -11.28
CA TRP A 73 -22.08 -9.63 -10.96
C TRP A 73 -22.10 -11.05 -11.55
N LEU A 74 -21.62 -11.24 -12.78
CA LEU A 74 -21.49 -12.57 -13.41
C LEU A 74 -20.35 -13.42 -12.86
N CYS A 75 -19.30 -12.78 -12.33
CA CYS A 75 -18.10 -13.46 -11.86
C CYS A 75 -17.52 -12.64 -10.71
N PRO A 76 -17.90 -12.92 -9.46
CA PRO A 76 -17.53 -12.10 -8.31
C PRO A 76 -16.03 -11.99 -8.06
N ILE A 77 -15.23 -12.90 -8.62
CA ILE A 77 -13.77 -12.91 -8.56
C ILE A 77 -13.15 -11.85 -9.50
N LEU A 78 -13.86 -11.47 -10.57
CA LEU A 78 -13.40 -10.41 -11.47
C LEU A 78 -13.69 -9.03 -10.90
N PRO A 79 -12.79 -8.05 -11.07
CA PRO A 79 -13.02 -6.68 -10.62
C PRO A 79 -14.17 -6.02 -11.39
N ARG A 80 -14.85 -5.08 -10.73
CA ARG A 80 -15.78 -4.16 -11.38
C ARG A 80 -15.02 -3.18 -12.27
N ARG A 81 -15.69 -2.71 -13.33
CA ARG A 81 -15.16 -1.65 -14.19
C ARG A 81 -15.29 -0.31 -13.48
N GLU A 82 -14.24 0.07 -12.76
CA GLU A 82 -14.13 1.35 -12.09
C GLU A 82 -12.98 2.18 -12.64
N LYS A 83 -13.06 3.50 -12.45
CA LYS A 83 -12.03 4.42 -12.93
C LYS A 83 -10.82 4.39 -12.00
N LEU A 84 -9.76 3.73 -12.46
CA LEU A 84 -8.45 3.79 -11.83
C LEU A 84 -7.71 5.07 -12.27
N ARG A 85 -7.21 5.85 -11.31
CA ARG A 85 -6.36 7.02 -11.60
C ARG A 85 -4.99 6.79 -10.98
N ILE A 86 -3.97 6.68 -11.80
CA ILE A 86 -2.59 6.56 -11.35
C ILE A 86 -1.94 7.93 -11.39
N VAL A 87 -1.41 8.38 -10.25
CA VAL A 87 -0.62 9.60 -10.12
C VAL A 87 0.85 9.25 -9.91
N TYR A 88 1.71 10.05 -10.51
CA TYR A 88 3.16 9.94 -10.40
C TYR A 88 3.67 11.26 -9.84
N GLY A 89 4.51 11.20 -8.81
CA GLY A 89 5.20 12.39 -8.32
C GLY A 89 6.57 12.57 -8.97
N THR A 90 7.28 13.60 -8.53
CA THR A 90 8.62 13.92 -9.03
C THR A 90 9.62 12.81 -8.68
N PRO A 91 10.47 12.36 -9.61
CA PRO A 91 11.54 11.42 -9.31
C PRO A 91 12.52 11.99 -8.27
N LEU A 92 12.84 11.19 -7.24
CA LEU A 92 13.90 11.46 -6.28
C LEU A 92 15.20 10.84 -6.80
N HIS A 93 16.19 11.66 -7.09
CA HIS A 93 17.52 11.20 -7.46
C HIS A 93 18.36 10.96 -6.20
N LEU A 94 18.73 9.70 -5.96
CA LEU A 94 19.55 9.34 -4.81
C LEU A 94 21.03 9.25 -5.18
N PRO A 95 21.94 9.65 -4.28
CA PRO A 95 23.37 9.48 -4.48
C PRO A 95 23.73 7.99 -4.40
N ARG A 96 24.82 7.61 -5.09
CA ARG A 96 25.35 6.24 -5.02
C ARG A 96 26.28 6.08 -3.82
N ILE A 97 25.91 5.20 -2.88
CA ILE A 97 26.64 4.86 -1.66
C ILE A 97 26.77 3.32 -1.58
N PRO A 98 27.97 2.71 -1.70
CA PRO A 98 28.13 1.26 -1.80
C PRO A 98 27.62 0.50 -0.57
N ASN A 99 27.82 1.06 0.63
CA ASN A 99 27.39 0.48 1.90
C ASN A 99 26.63 1.53 2.71
N PRO A 100 25.36 1.80 2.38
CA PRO A 100 24.58 2.82 3.05
C PRO A 100 24.28 2.39 4.49
N THR A 101 24.43 3.32 5.43
CA THR A 101 24.08 3.11 6.84
C THR A 101 22.56 3.26 7.05
N GLN A 102 22.06 2.79 8.20
CA GLN A 102 20.63 2.90 8.51
C GLN A 102 20.19 4.38 8.62
N GLU A 103 21.05 5.24 9.15
CA GLU A 103 20.80 6.68 9.29
C GLU A 103 20.65 7.37 7.93
N GLU A 104 21.50 7.01 6.96
CA GLU A 104 21.43 7.52 5.59
C GLU A 104 20.13 7.08 4.91
N VAL A 105 19.73 5.81 5.08
CA VAL A 105 18.46 5.30 4.56
C VAL A 105 17.27 6.03 5.20
N ASP A 106 17.34 6.29 6.49
CA ASP A 106 16.25 6.91 7.26
C ASP A 106 16.00 8.35 6.84
N LYS A 107 17.06 9.09 6.51
CA LYS A 107 16.98 10.47 5.99
C LYS A 107 16.09 10.59 4.75
N TRP A 108 16.15 9.61 3.86
CA TRP A 108 15.38 9.62 2.60
C TRP A 108 13.93 9.14 2.77
N VAL A 109 13.59 8.50 3.89
CA VAL A 109 12.21 8.07 4.18
C VAL A 109 11.42 9.14 4.95
N VAL A 110 12.08 9.93 5.80
CA VAL A 110 11.44 10.97 6.62
C VAL A 110 11.24 12.29 5.87
N SER A 111 12.09 12.59 4.89
CA SER A 111 12.00 13.83 4.10
C SER A 111 10.82 13.87 3.12
N SER A 112 10.25 12.72 2.76
CA SER A 112 9.08 12.63 1.86
C SER A 112 7.73 12.78 2.56
N SER A 113 7.66 12.70 3.90
CA SER A 113 6.41 12.84 4.66
C SER A 113 6.10 14.28 5.10
N SER A 114 6.94 15.24 4.71
CA SER A 114 6.87 16.65 5.14
C SER A 114 6.56 17.63 4.01
N GLN A 115 6.09 17.15 2.86
CA GLN A 115 5.51 18.02 1.83
C GLN A 115 3.97 17.95 1.92
N PRO A 116 3.28 19.09 2.06
CA PRO A 116 1.83 19.16 2.23
C PRO A 116 1.04 18.73 0.99
#